data_AF-A0A8T1HCE5-F1
#
_entry.id   AF-A0A8T1HCE5-F1
#
_cell.length_a   1.000
_cell.length_b   1.000
_cell.length_c   1.000
_cell.angle_alpha   90.00
_cell.angle_beta   90.00
_cell.angle_gamma   90.00
#
_symmetry.space_group_name_H-M   'P 1'
#
loop_
_entity.id
_entity.type
_entity.pdbx_description
1 polymer ?
#
loop_
_entity_poly.entity_id
_entity_poly.type
_entity_poly.pdbx_seq_one_letter_code
_entity_poly.pdbx_strand_id
1 'polypeptide(L)' 'MGPIQTKTPGGCTYVVTFIDDYSRHVTVYFMKAKSDVLSKFKIYKAAMENATDKMIMRLRSDNGGEYTG' A
#
# COMPACT_ATOMS: atom_id res chain seq x y z
N MET A 1 -1.97 -7.23 7.28
CA MET A 1 -3.19 -8.10 7.19
C MET A 1 -2.83 -9.56 6.90
N GLY A 2 -3.70 -10.52 7.21
CA GLY A 2 -3.57 -11.93 6.78
C GLY A 2 -3.93 -12.11 5.28
N PRO A 3 -3.67 -13.30 4.69
CA PRO A 3 -4.06 -13.55 3.31
C PRO A 3 -5.59 -13.53 3.13
N ILE A 4 -6.07 -13.03 1.99
CA ILE A 4 -7.48 -13.11 1.61
C ILE A 4 -7.88 -14.56 1.35
N GLN A 5 -9.09 -14.95 1.77
CA GLN A 5 -9.57 -16.33 1.69
C GLN A 5 -9.69 -16.83 0.25
N THR A 6 -10.13 -15.95 -0.66
CA THR A 6 -10.29 -16.26 -2.08
C THR A 6 -9.26 -15.49 -2.89
N LYS A 7 -8.45 -16.21 -3.68
CA LYS A 7 -7.51 -15.58 -4.60
C LYS A 7 -8.26 -14.75 -5.64
N THR A 8 -7.70 -13.59 -5.96
CA THR A 8 -8.14 -12.83 -7.15
C THR A 8 -7.88 -13.63 -8.43
N PRO A 9 -8.53 -13.30 -9.57
CA PRO A 9 -8.22 -13.90 -10.86
C PRO A 9 -6.73 -13.79 -11.26
N GLY A 10 -6.03 -12.74 -10.80
CA GLY A 10 -4.58 -12.55 -11.00
C GLY A 10 -3.69 -13.35 -10.04
N GLY A 11 -4.26 -14.19 -9.18
CA GLY A 11 -3.54 -15.04 -8.23
C GLY A 11 -3.04 -14.32 -6.97
N CYS A 12 -3.43 -13.07 -6.74
CA CYS A 12 -3.07 -12.32 -5.54
C CYS A 12 -3.81 -12.84 -4.30
N THR A 13 -3.09 -12.92 -3.18
CA THR A 13 -3.56 -13.39 -1.87
C THR A 13 -3.43 -12.33 -0.77
N TYR A 14 -2.87 -11.16 -1.06
CA TYR A 14 -2.72 -10.07 -0.10
C TYR A 14 -3.24 -8.77 -0.68
N VAL A 15 -3.62 -7.86 0.21
CA VAL A 15 -4.04 -6.50 -0.11
C VAL A 15 -3.31 -5.54 0.81
N VAL A 16 -2.86 -4.40 0.25
CA VAL A 16 -2.39 -3.25 1.02
C VAL A 16 -3.26 -2.05 0.68
N THR A 17 -3.61 -1.29 1.72
CA THR A 17 -4.41 -0.08 1.62
C THR A 17 -3.58 1.09 2.10
N PHE A 18 -3.42 2.11 1.26
CA PHE A 18 -2.84 3.38 1.65
C PHE A 18 -3.96 4.40 1.81
N ILE A 19 -3.97 5.08 2.95
CA ILE A 19 -4.98 6.07 3.30
C ILE A 19 -4.25 7.39 3.50
N ASP A 20 -4.64 8.41 2.74
CA ASP A 20 -4.20 9.77 3.01
C ASP A 20 -5.02 10.37 4.16
N ASP A 21 -4.35 10.79 5.22
CA ASP A 21 -4.99 11.32 6.42
C ASP A 21 -5.68 12.67 6.16
N TYR A 22 -5.19 13.46 5.21
CA TYR A 22 -5.74 14.77 4.91
C TYR A 22 -7.01 14.65 4.06
N SER A 23 -6.91 14.06 2.88
CA SER A 23 -8.01 13.97 1.90
C SER A 23 -8.95 12.79 2.13
N ARG A 24 -8.58 11.84 2.98
CA ARG A 24 -9.25 10.53 3.12
C ARG A 24 -9.25 9.71 1.83
N HIS A 25 -8.38 10.04 0.88
CA HIS A 25 -8.18 9.23 -0.32
C HIS A 25 -7.65 7.85 0.06
N VAL A 26 -8.26 6.80 -0.52
CA VAL A 26 -7.89 5.41 -0.27
C VAL A 26 -7.43 4.78 -1.57
N THR A 27 -6.21 4.26 -1.59
CA THR A 27 -5.68 3.47 -2.70
C THR A 27 -5.44 2.04 -2.25
N VAL A 28 -5.96 1.08 -3.02
CA VAL A 28 -5.87 -0.35 -2.73
C VAL A 28 -5.02 -1.05 -3.79
N TYR A 29 -4.04 -1.86 -3.37
CA TYR A 29 -3.23 -2.68 -4.26
C TYR A 29 -3.33 -4.16 -3.89
N PHE A 30 -3.50 -5.01 -4.91
CA PHE A 30 -3.41 -6.46 -4.79
C PHE A 30 -1.95 -6.93 -4.89
N MET A 31 -1.58 -7.92 -4.08
CA MET A 31 -0.22 -8.45 -3.95
C MET A 31 -0.21 -9.98 -3.90
N LYS A 32 0.87 -10.58 -4.41
CA LYS A 32 1.07 -12.04 -4.36
C LYS A 32 1.79 -12.47 -3.08
N ALA A 33 2.66 -11.60 -2.56
CA ALA A 33 3.35 -11.80 -1.29
C ALA A 33 3.27 -10.55 -0.41
N LYS A 34 3.38 -10.72 0.91
CA LYS A 34 3.49 -9.57 1.85
C LYS A 34 4.72 -8.71 1.60
N SER A 35 5.81 -9.31 1.12
CA SER A 35 7.04 -8.59 0.75
C SER A 35 6.85 -7.60 -0.40
N ASP A 36 5.74 -7.67 -1.14
CA ASP A 36 5.46 -6.75 -2.25
C ASP A 36 5.06 -5.35 -1.75
N VAL A 37 4.78 -5.17 -0.45
CA VAL A 37 4.29 -3.92 0.15
C VAL A 37 5.18 -2.72 -0.18
N LEU A 38 6.50 -2.85 -0.04
CA LEU A 38 7.44 -1.77 -0.33
C LEU A 38 7.38 -1.35 -1.80
N SER A 39 7.23 -2.31 -2.72
CA SER A 39 7.09 -2.01 -4.15
C SER A 39 5.80 -1.23 -4.45
N LYS A 40 4.68 -1.61 -3.81
CA LYS A 40 3.41 -0.90 -3.94
C LYS A 40 3.46 0.48 -3.32
N PHE A 41 4.16 0.64 -2.20
CA PHE A 41 4.35 1.95 -1.58
C PHE A 41 5.13 2.91 -2.48
N LYS A 42 6.19 2.47 -3.17
CA LYS A 42 6.92 3.32 -4.13
C LYS A 42 6.02 3.82 -5.27
N ILE A 43 5.17 2.95 -5.81
CA ILE A 43 4.19 3.30 -6.84
C ILE A 43 3.19 4.32 -6.29
N TYR A 44 2.62 4.05 -5.11
CA TYR A 44 1.69 4.96 -4.44
C TYR A 44 2.31 6.34 -4.20
N LYS A 45 3.53 6.40 -3.65
CA LYS A 45 4.26 7.64 -3.37
C LYS A 45 4.43 8.46 -4.65
N ALA A 46 4.96 7.87 -5.71
CA ALA A 46 5.16 8.58 -6.97
C ALA A 46 3.83 9.10 -7.54
N ALA A 47 2.76 8.30 -7.51
CA ALA A 47 1.45 8.70 -8.01
C ALA A 47 0.84 9.86 -7.22
N MET A 48 0.88 9.80 -5.88
CA MET A 48 0.29 10.84 -5.02
C MET A 48 1.09 12.13 -5.03
N GLU A 49 2.42 12.06 -4.99
CA GLU A 49 3.26 13.25 -5.03
C GLU A 49 3.12 13.97 -6.38
N ASN A 50 3.07 13.24 -7.50
CA ASN A 50 2.83 13.84 -8.81
C ASN A 50 1.41 14.43 -8.96
N ALA A 51 0.39 13.80 -8.37
CA ALA A 51 -0.99 14.26 -8.49
C ALA A 51 -1.31 15.48 -7.61
N THR A 52 -0.61 15.62 -6.47
CA THR A 52 -0.92 16.66 -5.47
C THR A 52 0.13 17.76 -5.38
N ASP A 53 1.30 17.56 -6.00
CA ASP A 53 2.49 18.39 -5.86
C ASP A 53 2.93 18.55 -4.39
N LYS A 54 2.62 17.54 -3.56
CA LYS A 54 2.95 17.49 -2.13
C LYS A 54 3.70 16.22 -1.80
N MET A 55 4.74 16.35 -0.97
CA MET A 55 5.55 15.23 -0.53
C MET A 55 4.90 14.45 0.63
N ILE A 56 5.03 13.12 0.62
CA ILE A 56 4.63 12.28 1.75
C ILE A 56 5.69 12.40 2.85
N MET A 57 5.35 13.06 3.96
CA MET A 57 6.29 13.35 5.04
C MET A 57 6.42 12.24 6.08
N ARG A 58 5.36 11.47 6.32
CA ARG A 58 5.33 10.43 7.35
C ARG A 58 4.43 9.28 6.90
N LEU A 59 4.93 8.06 7.09
CA LEU A 59 4.14 6.84 6.96
C LEU A 59 3.75 6.35 8.35
N ARG A 60 2.47 6.02 8.54
CA ARG A 60 1.96 5.35 9.75
C ARG A 60 1.62 3.92 9.39
N SER A 61 2.25 2.95 10.05
CA SER A 61 1.96 1.52 9.88
C SER A 61 1.49 0.93 11.21
N ASP A 62 0.88 -0.25 11.16
CA ASP A 62 0.47 -1.03 12.35
C ASP A 62 1.65 -1.75 13.04
N ASN A 63 2.90 -1.39 12.68
CA ASN A 63 4.14 -2.02 13.14
C ASN A 63 4.28 -3.52 12.80
N GLY A 64 3.58 -4.02 11.77
CA GLY A 64 3.66 -5.41 11.33
C GLY A 64 5.00 -5.85 10.68
N GLY A 65 6.05 -5.02 10.69
CA GLY A 65 7.36 -5.33 10.10
C GLY A 65 7.42 -5.31 8.57
N GLU A 66 6.27 -5.18 7.89
CA GLU A 66 6.14 -5.18 6.43
C GLU A 66 6.84 -3.97 5.74
N TYR A 67 7.30 -2.99 6.53
CA TYR A 67 7.92 -1.74 6.09
C TYR A 67 9.34 -1.49 6.63
N THR A 68 9.95 -2.43 7.35
CA THR A 68 11.24 -2.23 8.05
C THR A 68 12.48 -2.67 7.26
N GLY A 69 12.38 -2.68 5.92
CA GLY A 69 13.49 -3.06 5.02
C GLY A 69 14.63 -2.07 4.99
#